data_AF-M9VXW3-F1
#
_entry.id   AF-M9VXW3-F1
#
_cell.length_a   1.000
_cell.length_b   1.000
_cell.length_c   1.000
_cell.angle_alpha   90.00
_cell.angle_beta   90.00
_cell.angle_gamma   90.00
#
_symmetry.space_group_name_H-M   'P 1'
#
loop_
_entity.id
_entity.type
_entity.pdbx_description
1 polymer ?
#
loop_
_entity_poly.entity_id
_entity_poly.type
_entity_poly.pdbx_seq_one_letter_code
_entity_poly.pdbx_strand_id
1 'polypeptide(L)'
;SVLKDVCSIDVQHSNSTYRSEKPCAGKDTDGKMFELKDGWKTGIQIQLSAEDVYMPPRREHFCTSNLEYLQTSMSPLNGSDYKLVNNSFLGDVLLSANKQVEWIKTKYKGQPHLKDNETMCRAVKYSFADLGDIIKGTDLWGENQGEKKIQETLKEIFGTIYSSLSKDIPDKYPDDKDKKPPYKKLREDWWEANRHQVWRAMKCAIENDKDMKCNGIPIEDYIPQKLRWMTELAEWYVKFQSKVNNQCDRRVIKINSGGNDYRGKPQICEYKDKIEEWKGQWTKLGKKYSTLYAKAKVNAFKESSHDGNKIDVQDKDQPVFDFLLDLHLQNGGKVGERTTTLSRSIENSSTSIDTPYDNAGAYVNDTGDLSGSKNKTEFCDRGKKFKPQLPDAEIDPPSTDDDVEEEDKGEGEDDEQPEAPATPEKPVDCTTVDKMLAGNDGKTSIEQCHEKYKDGKDNYPGWKCGEENFKAGEHGACMPPRRQKLCIHFLADKNEIQRIDNQDKLREAFIKSAAAETYFSWYKYKKDNNNDTNLQSQLETGKIPDDFKRIMFYTFGDYRDICL
;
A
#
# COMPACT_ATOMS: atom_id res chain seq x y z
N SER A 1 -28.06 -1.31 21.38
CA SER A 1 -27.84 -2.75 21.66
C SER A 1 -26.43 -2.96 22.21
N VAL A 2 -26.15 -4.03 22.97
CA VAL A 2 -24.77 -4.38 23.38
C VAL A 2 -24.20 -5.41 22.41
N LEU A 3 -23.09 -5.07 21.74
CA LEU A 3 -22.41 -5.95 20.80
C LEU A 3 -21.65 -7.06 21.55
N LYS A 4 -22.05 -8.32 21.36
CA LYS A 4 -21.38 -9.50 21.96
C LYS A 4 -20.44 -10.22 20.99
N ASP A 5 -20.80 -10.22 19.71
CA ASP A 5 -20.02 -10.79 18.62
C ASP A 5 -19.93 -9.74 17.51
N VAL A 6 -18.71 -9.45 17.07
CA VAL A 6 -18.46 -8.47 16.00
C VAL A 6 -19.08 -8.90 14.67
N CYS A 7 -19.23 -10.21 14.43
CA CYS A 7 -19.84 -10.71 13.21
C CYS A 7 -21.37 -10.65 13.21
N SER A 8 -21.99 -10.42 14.37
CA SER A 8 -23.43 -10.19 14.49
C SER A 8 -23.81 -8.69 14.49
N ILE A 9 -22.88 -7.81 14.08
CA ILE A 9 -23.12 -6.36 14.09
C ILE A 9 -24.14 -5.96 13.03
N ASP A 10 -25.10 -5.13 13.44
CA ASP A 10 -26.17 -4.62 12.59
C ASP A 10 -26.51 -3.16 12.93
N VAL A 11 -27.48 -2.59 12.23
CA VAL A 11 -27.88 -1.17 12.39
C VAL A 11 -28.40 -0.81 13.79
N GLN A 12 -28.79 -1.79 14.62
CA GLN A 12 -29.22 -1.57 16.01
C GLN A 12 -28.05 -1.33 16.98
N HIS A 13 -26.82 -1.50 16.50
CA HIS A 13 -25.56 -1.29 17.22
C HIS A 13 -24.93 0.07 16.88
N SER A 14 -25.75 1.06 16.55
CA SER A 14 -25.34 2.43 16.18
C SER A 14 -25.81 3.46 17.21
N ASN A 15 -25.03 4.53 17.41
CA ASN A 15 -25.46 5.73 18.14
C ASN A 15 -25.83 6.89 17.20
N SER A 16 -26.13 6.59 15.94
CA SER A 16 -26.56 7.57 14.94
C SER A 16 -28.01 8.00 15.11
N THR A 17 -28.34 9.22 14.68
CA THR A 17 -29.72 9.71 14.61
C THR A 17 -30.55 8.95 13.57
N TYR A 18 -31.87 9.14 13.60
CA TYR A 18 -32.82 8.65 12.59
C TYR A 18 -32.51 9.14 11.16
N ARG A 19 -31.66 10.17 10.98
CA ARG A 19 -31.25 10.66 9.65
C ARG A 19 -30.33 9.68 8.92
N SER A 20 -29.69 8.76 9.65
CA SER A 20 -28.92 7.65 9.10
C SER A 20 -29.69 6.35 9.35
N GLU A 21 -30.44 5.88 8.36
CA GLU A 21 -31.12 4.58 8.43
C GLU A 21 -30.13 3.40 8.53
N LYS A 22 -28.98 3.53 7.87
CA LYS A 22 -27.88 2.54 7.82
C LYS A 22 -26.60 3.20 7.30
N PRO A 23 -25.41 2.62 7.54
CA PRO A 23 -24.13 3.22 7.11
C PRO A 23 -24.05 3.58 5.61
N CYS A 24 -24.68 2.77 4.75
CA CYS A 24 -24.68 2.98 3.30
C CYS A 24 -25.92 3.76 2.79
N ALA A 25 -26.72 4.37 3.66
CA ALA A 25 -27.90 5.14 3.25
C ALA A 25 -27.49 6.33 2.36
N GLY A 26 -28.22 6.55 1.26
CA GLY A 26 -27.93 7.62 0.30
C GLY A 26 -26.64 7.45 -0.52
N LYS A 27 -25.94 6.32 -0.43
CA LYS A 27 -24.69 6.07 -1.17
C LYS A 27 -24.99 5.37 -2.51
N ASP A 28 -24.53 5.97 -3.61
CA ASP A 28 -24.71 5.48 -4.99
C ASP A 28 -26.19 5.17 -5.35
N THR A 29 -27.10 6.12 -5.06
CA THR A 29 -28.54 5.97 -5.35
C THR A 29 -28.83 5.85 -6.84
N ASP A 30 -28.04 6.53 -7.66
CA ASP A 30 -28.18 6.51 -9.12
C ASP A 30 -27.54 5.27 -9.77
N GLY A 31 -26.79 4.45 -9.00
CA GLY A 31 -26.10 3.28 -9.53
C GLY A 31 -24.93 3.61 -10.47
N LYS A 32 -24.34 4.80 -10.33
CA LYS A 32 -23.32 5.35 -11.24
C LYS A 32 -21.89 5.10 -10.78
N MET A 33 -21.64 4.41 -9.65
CA MET A 33 -20.28 4.14 -9.19
C MET A 33 -19.36 3.54 -10.28
N PHE A 34 -19.93 2.72 -11.18
CA PHE A 34 -19.19 2.07 -12.26
C PHE A 34 -19.37 2.74 -13.63
N GLU A 35 -19.98 3.93 -13.70
CA GLU A 35 -20.10 4.74 -14.92
C GLU A 35 -18.82 5.54 -15.19
N LEU A 36 -17.78 4.80 -15.54
CA LEU A 36 -16.38 5.27 -15.62
C LEU A 36 -16.00 5.93 -16.95
N LYS A 37 -16.97 6.22 -17.81
CA LYS A 37 -16.71 6.69 -19.17
C LYS A 37 -15.97 8.03 -19.21
N ASP A 38 -16.09 8.87 -18.19
CA ASP A 38 -15.50 10.21 -18.12
C ASP A 38 -14.27 10.28 -17.18
N GLY A 39 -13.69 9.12 -16.84
CA GLY A 39 -12.60 9.05 -15.87
C GLY A 39 -13.07 9.27 -14.43
N TRP A 40 -12.12 9.56 -13.55
CA TRP A 40 -12.41 9.92 -12.17
C TRP A 40 -12.58 11.43 -12.02
N LYS A 41 -13.45 11.84 -11.11
CA LYS A 41 -13.68 13.26 -10.81
C LYS A 41 -12.49 13.86 -10.07
N THR A 42 -12.22 15.16 -10.25
CA THR A 42 -11.07 15.85 -9.64
C THR A 42 -11.40 17.29 -9.25
N GLY A 43 -10.56 17.85 -8.37
CA GLY A 43 -10.55 19.28 -8.02
C GLY A 43 -11.80 19.78 -7.31
N ILE A 44 -12.13 21.05 -7.55
CA ILE A 44 -13.20 21.81 -6.88
C ILE A 44 -14.58 21.16 -7.12
N GLN A 45 -14.78 20.51 -8.28
CA GLN A 45 -16.07 19.91 -8.66
C GLN A 45 -16.60 18.88 -7.65
N ILE A 46 -15.71 18.28 -6.86
CA ILE A 46 -16.04 17.33 -5.80
C ILE A 46 -15.45 17.72 -4.45
N GLN A 47 -14.99 18.97 -4.29
CA GLN A 47 -14.50 19.48 -3.01
C GLN A 47 -13.35 18.61 -2.45
N LEU A 48 -12.36 18.30 -3.30
CA LEU A 48 -11.10 17.70 -2.85
C LEU A 48 -10.18 18.77 -2.26
N SER A 49 -9.40 18.39 -1.26
CA SER A 49 -8.36 19.24 -0.65
C SER A 49 -7.16 19.53 -1.57
N ALA A 50 -7.08 18.83 -2.72
CA ALA A 50 -5.99 18.94 -3.66
C ALA A 50 -6.47 18.81 -5.12
N GLU A 51 -6.06 19.76 -5.98
CA GLU A 51 -6.43 19.82 -7.40
C GLU A 51 -5.82 18.70 -8.25
N ASP A 52 -4.77 18.06 -7.74
CA ASP A 52 -4.02 16.99 -8.40
C ASP A 52 -4.39 15.60 -7.87
N VAL A 53 -5.59 15.46 -7.30
CA VAL A 53 -6.14 14.21 -6.77
C VAL A 53 -7.39 13.83 -7.55
N TYR A 54 -7.54 12.54 -7.83
CA TYR A 54 -8.68 11.96 -8.51
C TYR A 54 -9.44 11.06 -7.54
N MET A 55 -10.76 11.26 -7.42
CA MET A 55 -11.59 10.56 -6.45
C MET A 55 -11.96 9.16 -6.93
N PRO A 56 -11.60 8.11 -6.18
CA PRO A 56 -12.14 6.78 -6.44
C PRO A 56 -13.66 6.79 -6.25
N PRO A 57 -14.46 6.31 -7.22
CA PRO A 57 -15.91 6.20 -7.05
C PRO A 57 -16.32 5.34 -5.84
N ARG A 58 -15.48 4.35 -5.48
CA ARG A 58 -15.61 3.57 -4.24
C ARG A 58 -15.56 4.45 -2.99
N ARG A 59 -14.71 5.47 -2.95
CA ARG A 59 -14.58 6.44 -1.86
C ARG A 59 -15.67 7.50 -1.87
N GLU A 60 -16.10 7.94 -3.05
CA GLU A 60 -17.23 8.87 -3.21
C GLU A 60 -18.52 8.29 -2.60
N HIS A 61 -18.69 6.97 -2.72
CA HIS A 61 -19.87 6.25 -2.26
C HIS A 61 -19.57 5.33 -1.06
N PHE A 62 -18.98 5.91 -0.02
CA PHE A 62 -18.53 5.18 1.17
C PHE A 62 -19.59 5.10 2.27
N CYS A 63 -19.69 3.94 2.93
CA CYS A 63 -20.68 3.63 3.97
C CYS A 63 -20.35 4.24 5.35
N THR A 64 -20.33 5.57 5.44
CA THR A 64 -20.04 6.34 6.66
C THR A 64 -21.22 7.19 7.13
N SER A 65 -22.43 6.95 6.64
CA SER A 65 -23.62 7.75 7.02
C SER A 65 -23.89 7.72 8.52
N ASN A 66 -23.67 6.61 9.20
CA ASN A 66 -23.80 6.56 10.66
C ASN A 66 -22.79 7.48 11.36
N LEU A 67 -21.55 7.57 10.86
CA LEU A 67 -20.53 8.47 11.39
C LEU A 67 -20.84 9.96 11.13
N GLU A 68 -21.49 10.28 10.01
CA GLU A 68 -21.94 11.65 9.69
C GLU A 68 -23.02 12.15 10.66
N TYR A 69 -23.78 11.23 11.25
CA TYR A 69 -24.98 11.53 12.03
C TYR A 69 -24.94 10.96 13.45
N LEU A 70 -23.76 10.78 14.06
CA LEU A 70 -23.64 10.36 15.46
C LEU A 70 -24.24 11.40 16.43
N GLN A 71 -24.89 10.91 17.48
CA GLN A 71 -25.46 11.77 18.53
C GLN A 71 -24.42 12.08 19.61
N THR A 72 -23.40 12.86 19.25
CA THR A 72 -22.29 13.24 20.14
C THR A 72 -22.71 13.99 21.39
N SER A 73 -23.84 14.71 21.35
CA SER A 73 -24.42 15.42 22.48
C SER A 73 -25.29 14.56 23.41
N MET A 74 -25.42 13.26 23.14
CA MET A 74 -26.21 12.31 23.92
C MET A 74 -25.35 11.20 24.52
N SER A 75 -25.83 10.59 25.61
CA SER A 75 -25.20 9.40 26.19
C SER A 75 -25.32 8.23 25.20
N PRO A 76 -24.28 7.40 25.02
CA PRO A 76 -23.02 7.39 25.79
C PRO A 76 -21.93 8.35 25.32
N LEU A 77 -22.06 8.99 24.15
CA LEU A 77 -20.98 9.75 23.50
C LEU A 77 -20.63 11.09 24.19
N ASN A 78 -21.55 11.66 24.97
CA ASN A 78 -21.32 12.87 25.78
C ASN A 78 -20.86 12.59 27.23
N GLY A 79 -20.65 11.32 27.57
CA GLY A 79 -20.40 10.89 28.96
C GLY A 79 -18.99 11.19 29.45
N SER A 80 -18.80 11.16 30.77
CA SER A 80 -17.49 11.28 31.42
C SER A 80 -16.71 9.96 31.52
N ASP A 81 -17.37 8.82 31.26
CA ASP A 81 -16.70 7.52 31.15
C ASP A 81 -16.12 7.35 29.75
N TYR A 82 -14.83 7.69 29.63
CA TYR A 82 -14.12 7.60 28.36
C TYR A 82 -14.07 6.19 27.77
N LYS A 83 -14.11 5.14 28.61
CA LYS A 83 -14.10 3.76 28.12
C LYS A 83 -15.42 3.48 27.41
N LEU A 84 -16.53 3.93 27.99
CA LEU A 84 -17.85 3.79 27.38
C LEU A 84 -17.97 4.60 26.08
N VAL A 85 -17.50 5.85 26.07
CA VAL A 85 -17.44 6.70 24.85
C VAL A 85 -16.60 6.03 23.77
N ASN A 86 -15.38 5.60 24.11
CA ASN A 86 -14.45 4.94 23.20
C ASN A 86 -15.03 3.65 22.62
N ASN A 87 -15.61 2.80 23.46
CA ASN A 87 -16.18 1.52 23.03
C ASN A 87 -17.42 1.71 22.15
N SER A 88 -18.22 2.74 22.46
CA SER A 88 -19.42 3.08 21.69
C SER A 88 -19.05 3.65 20.33
N PHE A 89 -18.08 4.56 20.27
CA PHE A 89 -17.53 5.07 19.02
C PHE A 89 -16.88 3.96 18.18
N LEU A 90 -16.08 3.08 18.80
CA LEU A 90 -15.52 1.92 18.11
C LEU A 90 -16.63 1.07 17.49
N GLY A 91 -17.72 0.79 18.20
CA GLY A 91 -18.87 0.07 17.68
C GLY A 91 -19.43 0.66 16.38
N ASP A 92 -19.59 1.97 16.32
CA ASP A 92 -20.03 2.69 15.12
C ASP A 92 -19.02 2.58 13.96
N VAL A 93 -17.72 2.64 14.24
CA VAL A 93 -16.66 2.43 13.23
C VAL A 93 -16.67 0.99 12.71
N LEU A 94 -16.82 -0.01 13.58
CA LEU A 94 -16.93 -1.42 13.20
C LEU A 94 -18.16 -1.66 12.31
N LEU A 95 -19.28 -1.00 12.62
CA LEU A 95 -20.52 -1.09 11.84
C LEU A 95 -20.31 -0.51 10.43
N SER A 96 -19.70 0.68 10.30
CA SER A 96 -19.37 1.25 8.99
C SER A 96 -18.46 0.33 8.19
N ALA A 97 -17.42 -0.21 8.83
CA ALA A 97 -16.46 -1.11 8.20
C ALA A 97 -17.12 -2.39 7.68
N ASN A 98 -17.97 -3.02 8.50
CA ASN A 98 -18.73 -4.22 8.11
C ASN A 98 -19.65 -3.94 6.92
N LYS A 99 -20.45 -2.86 6.97
CA LYS A 99 -21.42 -2.52 5.92
C LYS A 99 -20.77 -2.02 4.64
N GLN A 100 -19.59 -1.40 4.71
CA GLN A 100 -18.79 -1.07 3.53
C GLN A 100 -18.44 -2.33 2.72
N VAL A 101 -18.08 -3.42 3.40
CA VAL A 101 -17.72 -4.68 2.72
C VAL A 101 -18.93 -5.38 2.13
N GLU A 102 -20.06 -5.43 2.85
CA GLU A 102 -21.33 -5.95 2.31
C GLU A 102 -21.75 -5.19 1.04
N TRP A 103 -21.55 -3.88 1.04
CA TRP A 103 -21.87 -3.01 -0.08
C TRP A 103 -20.93 -3.24 -1.28
N ILE A 104 -19.60 -3.28 -1.06
CA ILE A 104 -18.62 -3.65 -2.10
C ILE A 104 -18.99 -5.00 -2.70
N LYS A 105 -19.25 -6.00 -1.86
CA LYS A 105 -19.59 -7.36 -2.31
C LYS A 105 -20.82 -7.36 -3.22
N THR A 106 -21.87 -6.64 -2.83
CA THR A 106 -23.10 -6.55 -3.61
C THR A 106 -22.86 -5.83 -4.94
N LYS A 107 -22.17 -4.69 -4.92
CA LYS A 107 -21.93 -3.86 -6.10
C LYS A 107 -21.00 -4.54 -7.11
N TYR A 108 -19.91 -5.14 -6.66
CA TYR A 108 -18.91 -5.78 -7.54
C TYR A 108 -19.43 -7.09 -8.16
N LYS A 109 -20.13 -7.94 -7.39
CA LYS A 109 -20.76 -9.16 -7.94
C LYS A 109 -21.82 -8.85 -9.01
N GLY A 110 -22.46 -7.68 -8.91
CA GLY A 110 -23.39 -7.18 -9.92
C GLY A 110 -22.73 -6.79 -11.25
N GLN A 111 -21.41 -6.62 -11.30
CA GLN A 111 -20.69 -6.21 -12.51
C GLN A 111 -20.11 -7.41 -13.24
N PRO A 112 -20.47 -7.66 -14.53
CA PRO A 112 -19.98 -8.81 -15.29
C PRO A 112 -18.45 -8.94 -15.39
N HIS A 113 -17.74 -7.82 -15.30
CA HIS A 113 -16.29 -7.70 -15.53
C HIS A 113 -15.47 -7.50 -14.25
N LEU A 114 -16.09 -7.54 -13.07
CA LEU A 114 -15.44 -7.34 -11.76
C LEU A 114 -15.77 -8.47 -10.77
N LYS A 115 -16.05 -9.67 -11.29
CA LYS A 115 -16.44 -10.84 -10.50
C LYS A 115 -15.26 -11.56 -9.86
N ASP A 116 -14.04 -11.12 -10.13
CA ASP A 116 -12.86 -11.75 -9.57
C ASP A 116 -12.64 -11.33 -8.10
N ASN A 117 -12.29 -12.32 -7.28
CA ASN A 117 -12.15 -12.13 -5.84
C ASN A 117 -10.97 -11.22 -5.48
N GLU A 118 -9.94 -11.15 -6.33
CA GLU A 118 -8.77 -10.31 -6.12
C GLU A 118 -9.09 -8.81 -6.23
N THR A 119 -9.88 -8.42 -7.24
CA THR A 119 -10.38 -7.05 -7.39
C THR A 119 -11.28 -6.64 -6.24
N MET A 120 -12.20 -7.53 -5.83
CA MET A 120 -13.02 -7.29 -4.64
C MET A 120 -12.17 -7.15 -3.39
N CYS A 121 -11.15 -7.99 -3.24
CA CYS A 121 -10.27 -7.93 -2.08
C CYS A 121 -9.47 -6.63 -2.03
N ARG A 122 -8.89 -6.18 -3.15
CA ARG A 122 -8.23 -4.88 -3.25
C ARG A 122 -9.17 -3.74 -2.87
N ALA A 123 -10.40 -3.73 -3.40
CA ALA A 123 -11.40 -2.72 -3.02
C ALA A 123 -11.68 -2.71 -1.50
N VAL A 124 -11.74 -3.88 -0.86
CA VAL A 124 -11.89 -4.01 0.59
C VAL A 124 -10.67 -3.45 1.33
N LYS A 125 -9.44 -3.72 0.86
CA LYS A 125 -8.21 -3.17 1.46
C LYS A 125 -8.09 -1.66 1.30
N TYR A 126 -8.41 -1.11 0.12
CA TYR A 126 -8.47 0.34 -0.08
C TYR A 126 -9.54 0.98 0.80
N SER A 127 -10.70 0.34 0.97
CA SER A 127 -11.73 0.81 1.89
C SER A 127 -11.29 0.77 3.35
N PHE A 128 -10.57 -0.26 3.77
CA PHE A 128 -9.99 -0.28 5.11
C PHE A 128 -9.06 0.92 5.34
N ALA A 129 -8.18 1.18 4.38
CA ALA A 129 -7.23 2.29 4.44
C ALA A 129 -7.92 3.66 4.43
N ASP A 130 -8.93 3.86 3.58
CA ASP A 130 -9.70 5.10 3.52
C ASP A 130 -10.49 5.35 4.80
N LEU A 131 -11.09 4.31 5.40
CA LEU A 131 -11.71 4.46 6.72
C LEU A 131 -10.66 4.91 7.75
N GLY A 132 -9.45 4.35 7.70
CA GLY A 132 -8.33 4.81 8.51
C GLY A 132 -8.03 6.29 8.33
N ASP A 133 -7.95 6.78 7.09
CA ASP A 133 -7.69 8.20 6.84
C ASP A 133 -8.84 9.13 7.26
N ILE A 134 -10.10 8.70 7.15
CA ILE A 134 -11.24 9.44 7.71
C ILE A 134 -11.07 9.60 9.23
N ILE A 135 -10.78 8.50 9.92
CA ILE A 135 -10.63 8.47 11.38
C ILE A 135 -9.39 9.25 11.83
N LYS A 136 -8.24 9.10 11.17
CA LYS A 136 -7.01 9.86 11.45
C LYS A 136 -7.13 11.34 11.09
N GLY A 137 -8.06 11.68 10.20
CA GLY A 137 -8.26 13.05 9.69
C GLY A 137 -7.23 13.44 8.64
N THR A 138 -6.78 12.45 7.88
CA THR A 138 -5.83 12.56 6.77
C THR A 138 -6.49 12.30 5.41
N ASP A 139 -7.82 12.10 5.39
CA ASP A 139 -8.59 11.90 4.17
C ASP A 139 -8.59 13.17 3.29
N LEU A 140 -8.33 12.97 2.00
CA LEU A 140 -8.18 14.03 1.00
C LEU A 140 -9.53 14.64 0.58
N TRP A 141 -10.66 14.04 0.96
CA TRP A 141 -12.00 14.53 0.66
C TRP A 141 -12.59 15.42 1.77
N GLY A 142 -11.79 16.30 2.37
CA GLY A 142 -12.21 17.06 3.55
C GLY A 142 -13.20 18.22 3.32
N GLU A 143 -13.41 18.69 2.09
CA GLU A 143 -14.16 19.95 1.88
C GLU A 143 -15.66 19.78 1.67
N ASN A 144 -16.14 18.54 1.47
CA ASN A 144 -17.57 18.30 1.28
C ASN A 144 -18.35 18.30 2.60
N GLN A 145 -19.64 18.61 2.51
CA GLN A 145 -20.49 18.80 3.67
C GLN A 145 -20.59 17.54 4.56
N GLY A 146 -20.61 16.35 3.97
CA GLY A 146 -20.67 15.09 4.72
C GLY A 146 -19.38 14.84 5.49
N GLU A 147 -18.24 15.01 4.85
CA GLU A 147 -16.93 14.81 5.50
C GLU A 147 -16.62 15.89 6.53
N LYS A 148 -17.04 17.15 6.31
CA LYS A 148 -16.97 18.20 7.34
C LYS A 148 -17.71 17.82 8.61
N LYS A 149 -18.94 17.31 8.49
CA LYS A 149 -19.70 16.82 9.65
C LYS A 149 -19.03 15.64 10.34
N ILE A 150 -18.44 14.71 9.57
CA ILE A 150 -17.67 13.60 10.14
C ILE A 150 -16.48 14.16 10.93
N GLN A 151 -15.71 15.09 10.39
CA GLN A 151 -14.57 15.67 11.09
C GLN A 151 -14.97 16.47 12.34
N GLU A 152 -16.11 17.18 12.31
CA GLU A 152 -16.71 17.83 13.49
C GLU A 152 -17.11 16.81 14.55
N THR A 153 -17.80 15.74 14.14
CA THR A 153 -18.18 14.62 15.01
C THR A 153 -16.96 13.98 15.66
N LEU A 154 -15.91 13.70 14.89
CA LEU A 154 -14.66 13.14 15.38
C LEU A 154 -13.97 14.10 16.35
N LYS A 155 -13.96 15.41 16.07
CA LYS A 155 -13.41 16.41 17.00
C LYS A 155 -14.12 16.37 18.36
N GLU A 156 -15.44 16.25 18.39
CA GLU A 156 -16.20 16.17 19.64
C GLU A 156 -15.90 14.89 20.42
N ILE A 157 -15.95 13.73 19.74
CA ILE A 157 -15.69 12.42 20.34
C ILE A 157 -14.26 12.34 20.90
N PHE A 158 -13.27 12.70 20.09
CA PHE A 158 -11.87 12.69 20.53
C PHE A 158 -11.59 13.76 21.58
N GLY A 159 -12.34 14.87 21.61
CA GLY A 159 -12.27 15.85 22.70
C GLY A 159 -12.71 15.28 24.05
N THR A 160 -13.80 14.50 24.07
CA THR A 160 -14.27 13.79 25.28
C THR A 160 -13.26 12.73 25.73
N ILE A 161 -12.72 11.94 24.79
CA ILE A 161 -11.70 10.92 25.07
C ILE A 161 -10.42 11.59 25.60
N TYR A 162 -9.93 12.64 24.93
CA TYR A 162 -8.73 13.39 25.31
C TYR A 162 -8.85 14.00 26.70
N SER A 163 -9.96 14.67 27.00
CA SER A 163 -10.18 15.35 28.30
C SER A 163 -10.19 14.39 29.50
N SER A 164 -10.50 13.12 29.22
CA SER A 164 -10.50 12.08 30.24
C SER A 164 -9.13 11.39 30.34
N LEU A 165 -8.50 11.06 29.20
CA LEU A 165 -7.17 10.47 29.14
C LEU A 165 -6.08 11.40 29.67
N SER A 166 -6.21 12.72 29.50
CA SER A 166 -5.24 13.70 29.99
C SER A 166 -5.08 13.68 31.51
N LYS A 167 -6.02 13.08 32.25
CA LYS A 167 -5.88 12.84 33.69
C LYS A 167 -4.95 11.67 34.00
N ASP A 168 -4.91 10.66 33.13
CA ASP A 168 -4.16 9.42 33.32
C ASP A 168 -2.77 9.49 32.66
N ILE A 169 -2.65 10.17 31.52
CA ILE A 169 -1.42 10.29 30.70
C ILE A 169 -1.24 11.72 30.15
N PRO A 170 -1.14 12.76 31.00
CA PRO A 170 -1.11 14.16 30.60
C PRO A 170 -0.03 14.48 29.55
N ASP A 171 1.11 13.80 29.62
CA ASP A 171 2.29 14.12 28.81
C ASP A 171 2.33 13.43 27.45
N LYS A 172 1.40 12.50 27.14
CA LYS A 172 1.48 11.70 25.90
C LYS A 172 1.01 12.48 24.65
N TYR A 173 0.06 13.40 24.83
CA TYR A 173 -0.55 14.15 23.73
C TYR A 173 -0.52 15.67 23.98
N PRO A 174 0.67 16.27 24.20
CA PRO A 174 0.79 17.70 24.47
C PRO A 174 0.28 18.50 23.27
N ASP A 175 -0.54 19.52 23.55
CA ASP A 175 -1.13 20.44 22.57
C ASP A 175 -1.89 19.78 21.41
N ASP A 176 -2.25 18.49 21.54
CA ASP A 176 -2.85 17.74 20.45
C ASP A 176 -4.24 18.28 20.07
N LYS A 177 -4.92 18.91 21.03
CA LYS A 177 -6.20 19.64 20.82
C LYS A 177 -6.08 20.78 19.80
N ASP A 178 -4.89 21.38 19.66
CA ASP A 178 -4.63 22.57 18.83
C ASP A 178 -4.02 22.20 17.46
N LYS A 179 -3.75 20.91 17.22
CA LYS A 179 -3.28 20.42 15.91
C LYS A 179 -4.36 20.54 14.84
N LYS A 180 -3.93 20.41 13.57
CA LYS A 180 -4.80 20.40 12.39
C LYS A 180 -4.72 19.05 11.69
N PRO A 181 -5.79 18.22 11.74
CA PRO A 181 -7.00 18.42 12.54
C PRO A 181 -6.77 18.22 14.06
N PRO A 182 -7.70 18.67 14.92
CA PRO A 182 -7.59 18.45 16.36
C PRO A 182 -7.44 16.98 16.74
N TYR A 183 -6.65 16.74 17.77
CA TYR A 183 -6.34 15.42 18.33
C TYR A 183 -5.67 14.47 17.34
N LYS A 184 -4.93 15.01 16.36
CA LYS A 184 -4.33 14.21 15.28
C LYS A 184 -3.52 13.03 15.80
N LYS A 185 -2.64 13.24 16.79
CA LYS A 185 -1.78 12.15 17.29
C LYS A 185 -2.58 11.12 18.06
N LEU A 186 -3.55 11.55 18.88
CA LEU A 186 -4.47 10.64 19.55
C LEU A 186 -5.29 9.80 18.55
N ARG A 187 -5.74 10.41 17.44
CA ARG A 187 -6.50 9.72 16.38
C ARG A 187 -5.65 8.68 15.64
N GLU A 188 -4.39 9.00 15.34
CA GLU A 188 -3.41 8.07 14.77
C GLU A 188 -3.15 6.87 15.69
N ASP A 189 -2.85 7.13 16.97
CA ASP A 189 -2.62 6.08 17.97
C ASP A 189 -3.89 5.24 18.21
N TRP A 190 -5.07 5.88 18.18
CA TRP A 190 -6.36 5.20 18.29
C TRP A 190 -6.61 4.27 17.11
N TRP A 191 -6.32 4.72 15.88
CA TRP A 191 -6.43 3.87 14.70
C TRP A 191 -5.50 2.67 14.82
N GLU A 192 -4.22 2.88 15.15
CA GLU A 192 -3.26 1.79 15.33
C GLU A 192 -3.72 0.76 16.39
N ALA A 193 -4.25 1.24 17.52
CA ALA A 193 -4.77 0.37 18.57
C ALA A 193 -6.00 -0.45 18.14
N ASN A 194 -6.81 0.03 17.20
CA ASN A 194 -8.11 -0.55 16.87
C ASN A 194 -8.22 -1.14 15.45
N ARG A 195 -7.29 -0.85 14.55
CA ARG A 195 -7.30 -1.26 13.13
C ARG A 195 -7.49 -2.77 12.95
N HIS A 196 -6.95 -3.57 13.85
CA HIS A 196 -7.12 -5.03 13.83
C HIS A 196 -8.57 -5.47 14.11
N GLN A 197 -9.31 -4.74 14.96
CA GLN A 197 -10.74 -4.98 15.22
C GLN A 197 -11.60 -4.51 14.05
N VAL A 198 -11.26 -3.35 13.47
CA VAL A 198 -11.91 -2.83 12.25
C VAL A 198 -11.77 -3.83 11.12
N TRP A 199 -10.57 -4.37 10.89
CA TRP A 199 -10.35 -5.41 9.89
C TRP A 199 -11.12 -6.69 10.21
N ARG A 200 -11.22 -7.09 11.49
CA ARG A 200 -12.04 -8.24 11.88
C ARG A 200 -13.52 -8.04 11.51
N ALA A 201 -14.09 -6.86 11.75
CA ALA A 201 -15.46 -6.55 11.35
C ALA A 201 -15.68 -6.58 9.84
N MET A 202 -14.69 -6.10 9.06
CA MET A 202 -14.68 -6.20 7.60
C MET A 202 -14.64 -7.67 7.14
N LYS A 203 -13.86 -8.52 7.81
CA LYS A 203 -13.80 -9.95 7.51
C LYS A 203 -15.10 -10.70 7.81
N CYS A 204 -15.83 -10.34 8.85
CA CYS A 204 -17.12 -10.97 9.14
C CYS A 204 -18.10 -10.92 7.94
N ALA A 205 -18.07 -9.83 7.16
CA ALA A 205 -18.91 -9.68 5.97
C ALA A 205 -18.50 -10.61 4.80
N ILE A 206 -17.32 -11.23 4.86
CA ILE A 206 -16.76 -12.10 3.83
C ILE A 206 -16.56 -13.54 4.31
N GLU A 207 -16.66 -13.82 5.61
CA GLU A 207 -16.39 -15.13 6.21
C GLU A 207 -17.26 -16.28 5.66
N ASN A 208 -18.51 -15.98 5.27
CA ASN A 208 -19.40 -16.96 4.64
C ASN A 208 -19.16 -17.15 3.13
N ASP A 209 -18.22 -16.42 2.55
CA ASP A 209 -17.86 -16.49 1.14
C ASP A 209 -16.62 -17.36 0.98
N LYS A 210 -16.81 -18.64 0.63
CA LYS A 210 -15.71 -19.62 0.51
C LYS A 210 -14.65 -19.21 -0.52
N ASP A 211 -15.03 -18.37 -1.46
CA ASP A 211 -14.20 -17.97 -2.60
C ASP A 211 -13.49 -16.63 -2.34
N MET A 212 -14.04 -15.74 -1.49
CA MET A 212 -13.43 -14.44 -1.18
C MET A 212 -12.53 -14.48 0.06
N LYS A 213 -11.23 -14.68 -0.15
CA LYS A 213 -10.22 -14.70 0.93
C LYS A 213 -9.30 -13.48 0.86
N CYS A 214 -9.55 -12.51 1.75
CA CYS A 214 -8.60 -11.44 2.03
C CYS A 214 -7.70 -11.82 3.20
N ASN A 215 -6.52 -12.34 2.88
CA ASN A 215 -5.55 -12.79 3.87
C ASN A 215 -4.74 -11.62 4.43
N GLY A 216 -4.38 -11.71 5.72
CA GLY A 216 -3.60 -10.69 6.42
C GLY A 216 -4.42 -9.47 6.83
N ILE A 217 -3.89 -8.66 7.75
CA ILE A 217 -4.37 -7.29 7.94
C ILE A 217 -3.76 -6.46 6.80
N PRO A 218 -4.54 -5.61 6.11
CA PRO A 218 -4.01 -4.75 5.06
C PRO A 218 -2.85 -3.90 5.59
N ILE A 219 -1.90 -3.55 4.73
CA ILE A 219 -0.83 -2.58 5.04
C ILE A 219 -1.09 -1.24 4.36
N GLU A 220 -2.11 -1.19 3.52
CA GLU A 220 -2.49 -0.06 2.69
C GLU A 220 -2.77 1.19 3.55
N ASP A 221 -3.23 1.06 4.79
CA ASP A 221 -3.48 2.21 5.68
C ASP A 221 -2.21 2.93 6.18
N TYR A 222 -1.02 2.36 5.95
CA TYR A 222 0.27 3.02 6.15
C TYR A 222 0.79 3.74 4.90
N ILE A 223 0.25 3.42 3.72
CA ILE A 223 0.63 4.08 2.46
C ILE A 223 -0.16 5.39 2.35
N PRO A 224 0.44 6.54 2.02
CA PRO A 224 -0.29 7.80 1.85
C PRO A 224 -1.45 7.68 0.85
N GLN A 225 -2.61 8.23 1.19
CA GLN A 225 -3.85 8.05 0.43
C GLN A 225 -3.72 8.44 -1.05
N LYS A 226 -2.96 9.49 -1.37
CA LYS A 226 -2.70 9.93 -2.75
C LYS A 226 -2.03 8.85 -3.60
N LEU A 227 -1.06 8.11 -3.05
CA LEU A 227 -0.39 7.01 -3.73
C LEU A 227 -1.32 5.81 -3.93
N ARG A 228 -2.20 5.53 -2.96
CA ARG A 228 -3.18 4.45 -3.07
C ARG A 228 -4.23 4.75 -4.14
N TRP A 229 -4.77 5.96 -4.16
CA TRP A 229 -5.74 6.36 -5.18
C TRP A 229 -5.10 6.44 -6.57
N MET A 230 -3.83 6.83 -6.67
CA MET A 230 -3.07 6.73 -7.94
C MET A 230 -2.96 5.29 -8.42
N THR A 231 -2.66 4.35 -7.51
CA THR A 231 -2.57 2.91 -7.81
C THR A 231 -3.94 2.37 -8.23
N GLU A 232 -5.00 2.65 -7.47
CA GLU A 232 -6.37 2.24 -7.78
C GLU A 232 -6.82 2.82 -9.15
N LEU A 233 -6.48 4.07 -9.47
CA LEU A 233 -6.78 4.66 -10.78
C LEU A 233 -6.11 3.89 -11.93
N ALA A 234 -4.85 3.49 -11.77
CA ALA A 234 -4.13 2.71 -12.78
C ALA A 234 -4.80 1.33 -13.01
N GLU A 235 -5.21 0.66 -11.94
CA GLU A 235 -5.92 -0.64 -12.02
C GLU A 235 -7.27 -0.50 -12.75
N TRP A 236 -8.02 0.58 -12.46
CA TRP A 236 -9.29 0.86 -13.12
C TRP A 236 -9.12 1.28 -14.58
N TYR A 237 -8.08 2.05 -14.89
CA TYR A 237 -7.73 2.40 -16.27
C TYR A 237 -7.52 1.15 -17.11
N VAL A 238 -6.73 0.20 -16.62
CA VAL A 238 -6.43 -1.06 -17.32
C VAL A 238 -7.72 -1.85 -17.59
N LYS A 239 -8.61 -1.93 -16.61
CA LYS A 239 -9.91 -2.60 -16.77
C LYS A 239 -10.79 -1.90 -17.80
N PHE A 240 -10.83 -0.56 -17.79
CA PHE A 240 -11.57 0.23 -18.78
C PHE A 240 -11.00 0.06 -20.19
N GLN A 241 -9.67 0.14 -20.33
CA GLN A 241 -8.96 -0.05 -21.60
C GLN A 241 -9.24 -1.45 -22.19
N SER A 242 -9.17 -2.50 -21.36
CA SER A 242 -9.51 -3.87 -21.78
C SER A 242 -10.96 -3.98 -22.26
N LYS A 243 -11.91 -3.35 -21.56
CA LYS A 243 -13.32 -3.30 -21.97
C LYS A 243 -13.51 -2.63 -23.33
N VAL A 244 -12.92 -1.46 -23.55
CA VAL A 244 -13.03 -0.72 -24.82
C VAL A 244 -12.37 -1.51 -25.96
N ASN A 245 -11.18 -2.07 -25.73
CA ASN A 245 -10.50 -2.92 -26.71
C ASN A 245 -11.34 -4.14 -27.11
N ASN A 246 -11.91 -4.85 -26.14
CA ASN A 246 -12.79 -5.99 -26.41
C ASN A 246 -14.05 -5.60 -27.19
N GLN A 247 -14.59 -4.40 -26.99
CA GLN A 247 -15.71 -3.88 -27.77
C GLN A 247 -15.29 -3.55 -29.20
N CYS A 248 -14.13 -2.91 -29.38
CA CYS A 248 -13.57 -2.54 -30.68
C CYS A 248 -13.17 -3.74 -31.54
N ASP A 249 -12.68 -4.81 -30.92
CA ASP A 249 -12.20 -6.01 -31.62
C ASP A 249 -13.37 -6.93 -32.05
N ARG A 250 -14.60 -6.72 -31.56
CA ARG A 250 -15.80 -7.47 -31.96
C ARG A 250 -16.26 -7.12 -33.38
N ARG A 251 -16.27 -8.13 -34.25
CA ARG A 251 -16.87 -8.06 -35.60
C ARG A 251 -18.29 -8.62 -35.57
N VAL A 252 -19.23 -7.98 -36.27
CA VAL A 252 -20.60 -8.48 -36.41
C VAL A 252 -20.58 -9.73 -37.29
N ILE A 253 -21.01 -10.88 -36.78
CA ILE A 253 -21.25 -12.07 -37.63
C ILE A 253 -22.62 -11.87 -38.29
N LYS A 254 -22.66 -11.86 -39.62
CA LYS A 254 -23.91 -11.83 -40.38
C LYS A 254 -24.13 -13.18 -41.05
N ILE A 255 -25.36 -13.68 -40.98
CA ILE A 255 -25.80 -14.90 -41.65
C ILE A 255 -26.58 -14.49 -42.89
N ASN A 256 -26.18 -14.97 -44.08
CA ASN A 256 -26.96 -14.79 -45.30
C ASN A 256 -28.07 -15.83 -45.41
N SER A 257 -29.10 -15.58 -46.23
CA SER A 257 -30.24 -16.47 -46.48
C SER A 257 -29.88 -17.88 -47.01
N GLY A 258 -28.60 -18.13 -47.33
CA GLY A 258 -28.05 -19.44 -47.69
C GLY A 258 -27.24 -20.14 -46.58
N GLY A 259 -27.25 -19.65 -45.34
CA GLY A 259 -26.61 -20.30 -44.19
C GLY A 259 -25.09 -20.08 -44.03
N ASN A 260 -24.47 -19.23 -44.85
CA ASN A 260 -23.03 -18.94 -44.76
C ASN A 260 -22.76 -17.72 -43.88
N ASP A 261 -21.81 -17.88 -42.95
CA ASP A 261 -21.27 -16.81 -42.09
C ASP A 261 -20.31 -15.90 -42.87
N TYR A 262 -20.46 -14.59 -42.72
CA TYR A 262 -19.47 -13.61 -43.16
C TYR A 262 -19.24 -12.53 -42.12
N ARG A 263 -18.00 -12.02 -42.05
CA ARG A 263 -17.62 -10.95 -41.13
C ARG A 263 -18.17 -9.62 -41.63
N GLY A 264 -19.12 -9.06 -40.90
CA GLY A 264 -19.63 -7.70 -41.07
C GLY A 264 -18.63 -6.64 -40.62
N LYS A 265 -19.02 -5.37 -40.78
CA LYS A 265 -18.21 -4.20 -40.34
C LYS A 265 -17.88 -4.31 -38.83
N PRO A 266 -16.73 -3.77 -38.38
CA PRO A 266 -16.42 -3.64 -36.96
C PRO A 266 -17.58 -2.95 -36.24
N GLN A 267 -17.89 -3.39 -35.03
CA GLN A 267 -18.83 -2.67 -34.18
C GLN A 267 -18.31 -1.22 -33.96
N ILE A 268 -19.21 -0.23 -33.85
CA ILE A 268 -18.80 1.14 -33.53
C ILE A 268 -18.04 1.11 -32.19
N CYS A 269 -16.80 1.59 -32.23
CA CYS A 269 -15.94 1.76 -31.06
C CYS A 269 -16.44 2.92 -30.19
N GLU A 270 -17.47 2.69 -29.40
CA GLU A 270 -17.85 3.65 -28.37
C GLU A 270 -16.70 3.77 -27.35
N TYR A 271 -16.47 4.98 -26.85
CA TYR A 271 -15.49 5.28 -25.79
C TYR A 271 -14.00 5.20 -26.14
N LYS A 272 -13.63 5.05 -27.42
CA LYS A 272 -12.21 5.12 -27.82
C LYS A 272 -11.57 6.46 -27.43
N ASP A 273 -12.26 7.56 -27.70
CA ASP A 273 -11.80 8.92 -27.36
C ASP A 273 -11.71 9.13 -25.84
N LYS A 274 -12.49 8.37 -25.06
CA LYS A 274 -12.44 8.41 -23.59
C LYS A 274 -11.19 7.78 -23.01
N ILE A 275 -10.50 6.89 -23.73
CA ILE A 275 -9.20 6.37 -23.28
C ILE A 275 -8.19 7.52 -23.15
N GLU A 276 -8.24 8.53 -24.03
CA GLU A 276 -7.34 9.68 -23.97
C GLU A 276 -7.59 10.55 -22.73
N GLU A 277 -8.84 10.69 -22.28
CA GLU A 277 -9.16 11.38 -21.03
C GLU A 277 -8.47 10.72 -19.84
N TRP A 278 -8.57 9.39 -19.71
CA TRP A 278 -7.90 8.64 -18.66
C TRP A 278 -6.37 8.74 -18.73
N LYS A 279 -5.79 8.70 -19.94
CA LYS A 279 -4.34 8.92 -20.13
C LYS A 279 -3.92 10.31 -19.63
N GLY A 280 -4.75 11.32 -19.86
CA GLY A 280 -4.55 12.66 -19.31
C GLY A 280 -4.52 12.69 -17.78
N GLN A 281 -5.43 11.95 -17.12
CA GLN A 281 -5.45 11.83 -15.65
C GLN A 281 -4.19 11.14 -15.13
N TRP A 282 -3.80 10.01 -15.72
CA TRP A 282 -2.57 9.30 -15.39
C TRP A 282 -1.33 10.20 -15.55
N THR A 283 -1.24 10.94 -16.66
CA THR A 283 -0.09 11.82 -16.94
C THR A 283 0.07 12.91 -15.87
N LYS A 284 -1.04 13.48 -15.39
CA LYS A 284 -1.03 14.49 -14.32
C LYS A 284 -0.57 13.90 -12.99
N LEU A 285 -1.09 12.74 -12.60
CA LEU A 285 -0.67 12.02 -11.39
C LEU A 285 0.81 11.62 -11.45
N GLY A 286 1.25 11.04 -12.57
CA GLY A 286 2.63 10.64 -12.78
C GLY A 286 3.58 11.84 -12.69
N LYS A 287 3.23 12.99 -13.29
CA LYS A 287 4.03 14.22 -13.16
C LYS A 287 4.16 14.66 -11.70
N LYS A 288 3.08 14.62 -10.93
CA LYS A 288 3.10 15.02 -9.52
C LYS A 288 3.96 14.08 -8.68
N TYR A 289 3.77 12.76 -8.84
CA TYR A 289 4.58 11.74 -8.18
C TYR A 289 6.06 12.00 -8.42
N SER A 290 6.47 12.12 -9.69
CA SER A 290 7.88 12.28 -10.05
C SER A 290 8.45 13.61 -9.58
N THR A 291 7.64 14.67 -9.49
CA THR A 291 8.05 15.95 -8.88
C THR A 291 8.35 15.77 -7.40
N LEU A 292 7.46 15.11 -6.64
CA LEU A 292 7.66 14.85 -5.21
C LEU A 292 8.86 13.91 -4.97
N TYR A 293 9.02 12.90 -5.81
CA TYR A 293 10.17 12.01 -5.78
C TYR A 293 11.48 12.75 -6.04
N ALA A 294 11.52 13.64 -7.03
CA ALA A 294 12.69 14.46 -7.31
C ALA A 294 13.05 15.38 -6.12
N LYS A 295 12.05 15.97 -5.45
CA LYS A 295 12.27 16.71 -4.20
C LYS A 295 12.83 15.82 -3.10
N ALA A 296 12.33 14.60 -2.95
CA ALA A 296 12.83 13.62 -1.99
C ALA A 296 14.30 13.27 -2.25
N LYS A 297 14.69 13.01 -3.51
CA LYS A 297 16.10 12.80 -3.92
C LYS A 297 17.00 13.98 -3.49
N VAL A 298 16.58 15.21 -3.76
CA VAL A 298 17.39 16.40 -3.41
C VAL A 298 17.49 16.57 -1.89
N ASN A 299 16.39 16.38 -1.15
CA ASN A 299 16.40 16.53 0.30
C ASN A 299 17.25 15.44 0.98
N ALA A 300 17.23 14.20 0.49
CA ALA A 300 18.13 13.13 0.94
C ALA A 300 19.61 13.53 0.81
N PHE A 301 19.97 14.26 -0.24
CA PHE A 301 21.33 14.78 -0.43
C PHE A 301 21.65 15.93 0.55
N LYS A 302 20.70 16.85 0.76
CA LYS A 302 20.88 18.07 1.56
C LYS A 302 20.94 17.88 3.07
N GLU A 303 20.47 16.76 3.63
CA GLU A 303 20.59 16.49 5.09
C GLU A 303 22.04 16.48 5.61
N SER A 304 23.00 16.34 4.70
CA SER A 304 24.45 16.26 4.97
C SER A 304 25.23 17.53 4.65
N SER A 305 24.67 18.47 3.87
CA SER A 305 25.33 19.74 3.53
C SER A 305 25.09 20.79 4.63
N HIS A 306 26.11 21.55 5.02
CA HIS A 306 26.01 22.64 6.00
C HIS A 306 25.06 23.79 5.58
N ASP A 307 24.45 23.69 4.41
CA ASP A 307 23.48 24.62 3.86
C ASP A 307 22.06 24.05 4.07
N GLY A 308 21.48 24.37 5.22
CA GLY A 308 20.26 23.74 5.77
C GLY A 308 18.95 24.03 5.04
N ASN A 309 18.98 24.53 3.81
CA ASN A 309 17.78 24.89 3.05
C ASN A 309 17.17 23.66 2.37
N LYS A 310 16.42 22.86 3.14
CA LYS A 310 15.54 21.79 2.63
C LYS A 310 14.55 22.38 1.62
N ILE A 311 14.28 21.65 0.53
CA ILE A 311 13.21 22.03 -0.40
C ILE A 311 11.88 21.93 0.33
N ASP A 312 11.14 23.02 0.32
CA ASP A 312 9.81 23.09 0.90
C ASP A 312 8.77 22.28 0.10
N VAL A 313 7.88 21.64 0.84
CA VAL A 313 6.81 20.78 0.31
C VAL A 313 5.51 21.25 0.95
N GLN A 314 4.45 21.37 0.13
CA GLN A 314 3.14 21.77 0.63
C GLN A 314 2.68 20.78 1.71
N ASP A 315 2.09 21.26 2.81
CA ASP A 315 1.62 20.45 3.94
C ASP A 315 0.80 19.21 3.51
N LYS A 316 -0.05 19.37 2.49
CA LYS A 316 -0.89 18.30 1.94
C LYS A 316 -0.13 17.19 1.20
N ASP A 317 1.04 17.51 0.67
CA ASP A 317 1.94 16.56 -0.02
C ASP A 317 3.01 16.01 0.94
N GLN A 318 3.15 16.56 2.14
CA GLN A 318 4.18 16.16 3.12
C GLN A 318 4.16 14.65 3.40
N PRO A 319 3.02 13.98 3.66
CA PRO A 319 3.03 12.54 3.92
C PRO A 319 3.49 11.71 2.72
N VAL A 320 3.21 12.18 1.49
CA VAL A 320 3.68 11.53 0.26
C VAL A 320 5.17 11.73 0.11
N PHE A 321 5.65 12.96 0.32
CA PHE A 321 7.07 13.27 0.28
C PHE A 321 7.88 12.45 1.30
N ASP A 322 7.43 12.39 2.56
CA ASP A 322 8.11 11.63 3.62
C ASP A 322 8.20 10.15 3.25
N PHE A 323 7.11 9.58 2.73
CA PHE A 323 7.07 8.20 2.25
C PHE A 323 8.02 7.96 1.07
N LEU A 324 8.07 8.86 0.09
CA LEU A 324 8.96 8.72 -1.07
C LEU A 324 10.43 8.93 -0.70
N LEU A 325 10.72 9.77 0.29
CA LEU A 325 12.06 9.94 0.85
C LEU A 325 12.53 8.65 1.51
N ASP A 326 11.71 8.08 2.39
CA ASP A 326 12.02 6.79 3.02
C ASP A 326 12.15 5.67 1.98
N LEU A 327 11.23 5.60 1.01
CA LEU A 327 11.30 4.65 -0.10
C LEU A 327 12.59 4.82 -0.93
N HIS A 328 13.03 6.05 -1.19
CA HIS A 328 14.28 6.33 -1.89
C HIS A 328 15.49 5.80 -1.11
N LEU A 329 15.56 6.12 0.19
CA LEU A 329 16.67 5.72 1.07
C LEU A 329 16.75 4.19 1.21
N GLN A 330 15.61 3.52 1.43
CA GLN A 330 15.55 2.06 1.56
C GLN A 330 15.89 1.31 0.26
N ASN A 331 15.79 1.97 -0.90
CA ASN A 331 16.16 1.39 -2.20
C ASN A 331 17.57 1.81 -2.66
N GLY A 332 18.47 2.10 -1.71
CA GLY A 332 19.88 2.38 -1.98
C GLY A 332 20.17 3.84 -2.36
N GLY A 333 19.18 4.73 -2.26
CA GLY A 333 19.40 6.17 -2.33
C GLY A 333 20.37 6.62 -1.25
N LYS A 334 21.50 7.23 -1.64
CA LYS A 334 22.53 7.65 -0.68
C LYS A 334 22.20 9.01 -0.06
N VAL A 335 22.36 9.09 1.26
CA VAL A 335 22.57 10.36 1.98
C VAL A 335 24.00 10.82 1.65
N GLY A 336 24.20 12.09 1.29
CA GLY A 336 25.48 12.58 0.79
C GLY A 336 26.65 12.28 1.75
N GLU A 337 27.67 11.55 1.29
CA GLU A 337 28.91 11.36 2.05
C GLU A 337 29.65 12.70 2.21
N ARG A 338 30.11 13.01 3.43
CA ARG A 338 31.09 14.07 3.70
C ARG A 338 32.41 13.73 3.00
N THR A 339 32.59 14.11 1.74
CA THR A 339 33.92 14.15 1.15
C THR A 339 34.56 15.49 1.47
N THR A 340 35.49 15.49 2.42
CA THR A 340 36.40 16.60 2.68
C THR A 340 37.12 17.02 1.41
N THR A 341 36.96 18.30 1.05
CA THR A 341 37.66 19.25 0.16
C THR A 341 38.86 18.85 -0.75
N LEU A 342 39.10 17.58 -1.10
CA LEU A 342 40.33 17.16 -1.80
C LEU A 342 40.12 16.10 -2.90
N SER A 343 38.98 16.11 -3.59
CA SER A 343 38.88 15.40 -4.88
C SER A 343 38.35 16.35 -5.96
N ARG A 344 39.28 16.88 -6.76
CA ARG A 344 39.04 17.77 -7.91
C ARG A 344 38.58 16.96 -9.14
N SER A 345 37.71 15.99 -8.90
CA SER A 345 37.13 15.08 -9.89
C SER A 345 35.67 14.81 -9.51
N ILE A 346 34.90 15.88 -9.31
CA ILE A 346 33.45 15.79 -9.17
C ILE A 346 32.88 16.09 -10.56
N GLU A 347 32.91 15.09 -11.44
CA GLU A 347 31.89 15.00 -12.47
C GLU A 347 30.61 14.50 -11.79
N ASN A 348 29.66 15.39 -11.51
CA ASN A 348 28.21 15.13 -11.36
C ASN A 348 27.72 13.98 -10.44
N SER A 349 28.49 13.48 -9.47
CA SER A 349 28.21 12.15 -8.88
C SER A 349 27.23 12.09 -7.69
N SER A 350 26.38 13.08 -7.41
CA SER A 350 25.65 13.10 -6.12
C SER A 350 24.12 13.06 -6.14
N THR A 351 23.48 12.87 -7.30
CA THR A 351 22.02 12.57 -7.40
C THR A 351 21.69 11.39 -8.31
N SER A 352 22.71 10.66 -8.80
CA SER A 352 22.59 9.70 -9.90
C SER A 352 22.20 8.27 -9.51
N ILE A 353 21.87 7.99 -8.25
CA ILE A 353 21.30 6.68 -7.92
C ILE A 353 19.81 6.75 -8.26
N ASP A 354 19.52 6.31 -9.47
CA ASP A 354 18.17 6.01 -9.89
C ASP A 354 17.74 4.75 -9.15
N THR A 355 16.73 4.90 -8.29
CA THR A 355 16.07 3.74 -7.70
C THR A 355 14.88 3.35 -8.59
N PRO A 356 14.37 2.12 -8.48
CA PRO A 356 13.23 1.66 -9.28
C PRO A 356 12.00 2.57 -9.20
N TYR A 357 11.83 3.26 -8.06
CA TYR A 357 10.64 4.06 -7.76
C TYR A 357 10.75 5.54 -8.16
N ASP A 358 11.78 5.94 -8.91
CA ASP A 358 11.84 7.28 -9.50
C ASP A 358 10.80 7.51 -10.62
N ASN A 359 10.10 6.45 -11.02
CA ASN A 359 9.08 6.39 -12.05
C ASN A 359 7.73 5.95 -11.43
N ALA A 360 6.70 6.77 -11.63
CA ALA A 360 5.35 6.48 -11.12
C ALA A 360 4.76 5.18 -11.69
N GLY A 361 5.09 4.84 -12.94
CA GLY A 361 4.71 3.60 -13.61
C GLY A 361 5.33 2.37 -12.95
N ALA A 362 6.62 2.43 -12.60
CA ALA A 362 7.28 1.37 -11.85
C ALA A 362 6.65 1.18 -10.45
N TYR A 363 6.35 2.29 -9.76
CA TYR A 363 5.64 2.24 -8.48
C TYR A 363 4.28 1.52 -8.60
N VAL A 364 3.44 1.86 -9.58
CA VAL A 364 2.12 1.22 -9.72
C VAL A 364 2.21 -0.20 -10.27
N ASN A 365 3.26 -0.54 -11.01
CA ASN A 365 3.52 -1.90 -11.47
C ASN A 365 3.77 -2.86 -10.30
N ASP A 366 4.47 -2.39 -9.26
CA ASP A 366 4.79 -3.22 -8.08
C ASP A 366 3.65 -3.25 -7.06
N THR A 367 2.86 -2.18 -7.00
CA THR A 367 1.85 -1.99 -5.93
C THR A 367 0.43 -2.32 -6.35
N GLY A 368 0.11 -2.29 -7.65
CA GLY A 368 -1.23 -2.56 -8.18
C GLY A 368 -1.28 -3.80 -9.08
N ASP A 369 -2.49 -4.26 -9.41
CA ASP A 369 -2.69 -5.28 -10.44
C ASP A 369 -3.04 -4.66 -11.80
N LEU A 370 -2.06 -4.74 -12.70
CA LEU A 370 -2.11 -4.24 -14.08
C LEU A 370 -2.27 -5.37 -15.13
N SER A 371 -2.66 -6.59 -14.72
CA SER A 371 -2.71 -7.78 -15.57
C SER A 371 -3.61 -7.66 -16.81
N GLY A 372 -4.54 -6.70 -16.84
CA GLY A 372 -5.40 -6.43 -17.98
C GLY A 372 -4.78 -5.56 -19.10
N SER A 373 -3.55 -5.07 -18.95
CA SER A 373 -2.91 -4.21 -19.96
C SER A 373 -2.35 -5.05 -21.12
N LYS A 374 -2.52 -4.57 -22.36
CA LYS A 374 -1.96 -5.22 -23.56
C LYS A 374 -0.43 -5.17 -23.59
N ASN A 375 0.19 -4.20 -22.90
CA ASN A 375 1.64 -4.06 -22.80
C ASN A 375 2.03 -3.64 -21.38
N LYS A 376 2.72 -4.51 -20.65
CA LYS A 376 3.12 -4.26 -19.24
C LYS A 376 3.92 -2.96 -19.07
N THR A 377 4.57 -2.48 -20.14
CA THR A 377 5.36 -1.24 -20.11
C THR A 377 4.54 0.03 -20.33
N GLU A 378 3.25 -0.02 -20.67
CA GLU A 378 2.45 1.17 -21.02
C GLU A 378 2.45 2.23 -19.91
N PHE A 379 2.49 1.82 -18.65
CA PHE A 379 2.62 2.70 -17.50
C PHE A 379 4.07 3.12 -17.24
N CYS A 380 5.03 2.22 -17.42
CA CYS A 380 6.46 2.48 -17.25
C CYS A 380 6.98 3.52 -18.26
N ASP A 381 6.59 3.39 -19.53
CA ASP A 381 7.00 4.25 -20.65
C ASP A 381 6.35 5.64 -20.54
N ARG A 382 5.19 5.73 -19.89
CA ARG A 382 4.47 6.99 -19.65
C ARG A 382 4.82 7.67 -18.32
N GLY A 383 5.49 6.96 -17.41
CA GLY A 383 6.01 7.54 -16.18
C GLY A 383 7.15 8.52 -16.50
N LYS A 384 6.86 9.82 -16.49
CA LYS A 384 7.91 10.82 -16.70
C LYS A 384 8.92 10.76 -15.55
N LYS A 385 10.19 10.50 -15.86
CA LYS A 385 11.30 10.74 -14.92
C LYS A 385 11.68 12.21 -14.98
N PHE A 386 11.77 12.88 -13.83
CA PHE A 386 12.28 14.25 -13.76
C PHE A 386 13.69 14.23 -13.18
N LYS A 387 14.63 14.85 -13.90
CA LYS A 387 15.97 15.08 -13.36
C LYS A 387 15.89 16.25 -12.37
N PRO A 388 16.25 16.05 -11.10
CA PRO A 388 16.31 17.18 -10.16
C PRO A 388 17.42 18.14 -10.61
N GLN A 389 17.05 19.40 -10.87
CA GLN A 389 18.01 20.49 -10.95
C GLN A 389 18.28 20.97 -9.52
N LEU A 390 19.56 20.99 -9.11
CA LEU A 390 19.94 21.67 -7.88
C LEU A 390 19.71 23.18 -8.11
N PRO A 391 19.13 23.92 -7.15
CA PRO A 391 19.11 25.36 -7.26
C PRO A 391 20.56 25.85 -7.26
N ASP A 392 20.98 26.43 -8.38
CA ASP A 392 22.26 27.13 -8.48
C ASP A 392 22.28 28.25 -7.43
N ALA A 393 23.47 28.46 -6.85
CA ALA A 393 23.70 29.55 -5.91
C ALA A 393 23.23 30.88 -6.52
N GLU A 394 22.36 31.58 -5.78
CA GLU A 394 21.88 32.95 -5.97
C GLU A 394 22.23 33.62 -7.32
N ILE A 395 21.26 33.64 -8.23
CA ILE A 395 21.06 34.79 -9.11
C ILE A 395 19.59 35.22 -8.93
N ASP A 396 19.41 36.49 -8.56
CA ASP A 396 18.15 37.14 -8.14
C ASP A 396 16.94 36.94 -9.09
N PRO A 397 15.68 37.08 -8.59
CA PRO A 397 14.43 36.83 -9.34
C PRO A 397 13.79 38.14 -9.90
N PRO A 398 12.57 38.10 -10.47
CA PRO A 398 12.17 37.51 -11.75
C PRO A 398 11.63 38.59 -12.72
N SER A 399 11.64 38.34 -14.03
CA SER A 399 10.78 39.07 -14.97
C SER A 399 9.73 38.15 -15.57
N THR A 400 8.49 38.62 -15.49
CA THR A 400 7.25 38.07 -16.03
C THR A 400 7.28 38.00 -17.55
N ASP A 401 6.66 36.97 -18.12
CA ASP A 401 5.53 37.06 -19.06
C ASP A 401 5.46 35.83 -19.98
N ASP A 402 4.26 35.25 -19.96
CA ASP A 402 3.45 34.71 -21.06
C ASP A 402 3.93 33.52 -21.89
N ASP A 403 3.11 32.46 -21.77
CA ASP A 403 2.48 31.69 -22.85
C ASP A 403 3.26 31.55 -24.17
N VAL A 404 3.81 30.36 -24.38
CA VAL A 404 4.00 29.81 -25.73
C VAL A 404 3.46 28.39 -25.76
N GLU A 405 2.29 28.26 -26.38
CA GLU A 405 1.85 27.03 -27.04
C GLU A 405 2.88 26.70 -28.13
N GLU A 406 3.48 25.50 -28.11
CA GLU A 406 4.20 25.00 -29.28
C GLU A 406 3.38 23.91 -29.97
N GLU A 407 2.96 24.27 -31.18
CA GLU A 407 2.33 23.45 -32.19
C GLU A 407 3.27 22.35 -32.70
N ASP A 408 2.62 21.22 -32.96
CA ASP A 408 3.08 20.08 -33.75
C ASP A 408 3.65 20.48 -35.11
N LYS A 409 4.93 20.15 -35.35
CA LYS A 409 5.46 19.89 -36.69
C LYS A 409 6.42 18.70 -36.64
N GLY A 410 5.92 17.56 -37.10
CA GLY A 410 6.75 16.42 -37.45
C GLY A 410 7.59 16.70 -38.69
N GLU A 411 8.88 16.37 -38.60
CA GLU A 411 9.69 15.89 -39.71
C GLU A 411 10.51 14.72 -39.17
N GLY A 412 10.43 13.58 -39.86
CA GLY A 412 11.21 12.40 -39.54
C GLY A 412 12.60 12.47 -40.13
N GLU A 413 13.54 11.76 -39.52
CA GLU A 413 14.50 10.90 -40.23
C GLU A 413 15.29 10.05 -39.23
N ASP A 414 15.41 8.78 -39.63
CA ASP A 414 16.49 7.83 -39.42
C ASP A 414 16.73 7.15 -38.07
N ASP A 415 16.30 5.87 -38.09
CA ASP A 415 16.81 4.72 -37.36
C ASP A 415 18.34 4.74 -37.23
N GLU A 416 18.85 4.81 -35.99
CA GLU A 416 19.94 3.94 -35.56
C GLU A 416 19.90 3.74 -34.03
N GLN A 417 19.48 2.54 -33.65
CA GLN A 417 19.39 2.00 -32.30
C GLN A 417 20.79 1.74 -31.71
N PRO A 418 21.19 2.36 -30.58
CA PRO A 418 22.16 1.76 -29.69
C PRO A 418 21.39 0.80 -28.76
N GLU A 419 21.58 -0.51 -28.93
CA GLU A 419 21.13 -1.49 -27.95
C GLU A 419 21.83 -1.23 -26.60
N ALA A 420 21.06 -0.79 -25.61
CA ALA A 420 21.43 -0.80 -24.20
C ALA A 420 20.37 -1.57 -23.40
N PRO A 421 20.77 -2.25 -22.33
CA PRO A 421 20.37 -3.63 -22.04
C PRO A 421 19.00 -3.73 -21.38
N ALA A 422 18.23 -4.74 -21.79
CA ALA A 422 17.00 -5.13 -21.11
C ALA A 422 17.32 -5.75 -19.74
N THR A 423 16.79 -5.16 -18.67
CA THR A 423 16.51 -5.90 -17.42
C THR A 423 14.99 -6.00 -17.23
N PRO A 424 14.37 -7.09 -17.70
CA PRO A 424 13.04 -7.48 -17.25
C PRO A 424 13.13 -8.09 -15.85
N GLU A 425 12.30 -7.62 -14.93
CA GLU A 425 12.02 -8.34 -13.68
C GLU A 425 11.51 -9.73 -14.02
N LYS A 426 12.34 -10.74 -13.74
CA LYS A 426 11.90 -12.13 -13.82
C LYS A 426 10.95 -12.41 -12.65
N PRO A 427 9.80 -13.08 -12.88
CA PRO A 427 9.09 -13.74 -11.79
C PRO A 427 10.09 -14.58 -10.99
N VAL A 428 9.90 -14.70 -9.67
CA VAL A 428 10.74 -15.59 -8.84
C VAL A 428 10.65 -16.98 -9.44
N ASP A 429 11.69 -17.34 -10.19
CA ASP A 429 11.82 -18.66 -10.77
C ASP A 429 12.16 -19.62 -9.62
N CYS A 430 11.15 -20.34 -9.16
CA CYS A 430 11.30 -21.35 -8.12
C CYS A 430 12.30 -22.45 -8.50
N THR A 431 12.73 -22.56 -9.76
CA THR A 431 13.71 -23.58 -10.17
C THR A 431 15.02 -23.51 -9.37
N THR A 432 15.43 -22.32 -8.92
CA THR A 432 16.62 -22.16 -8.08
C THR A 432 16.40 -22.79 -6.70
N VAL A 433 15.23 -22.56 -6.12
CA VAL A 433 14.82 -23.14 -4.83
C VAL A 433 14.59 -24.64 -4.97
N ASP A 434 13.90 -25.08 -6.02
CA ASP A 434 13.62 -26.49 -6.29
C ASP A 434 14.91 -27.30 -6.43
N LYS A 435 15.89 -26.79 -7.18
CA LYS A 435 17.22 -27.42 -7.28
C LYS A 435 17.96 -27.45 -5.95
N MET A 436 17.88 -26.37 -5.17
CA MET A 436 18.53 -26.26 -3.86
C MET A 436 17.94 -27.24 -2.84
N LEU A 437 16.62 -27.49 -2.91
CA LEU A 437 15.90 -28.35 -1.98
C LEU A 437 15.72 -29.79 -2.48
N ALA A 438 16.00 -30.05 -3.77
CA ALA A 438 15.80 -31.35 -4.40
C ALA A 438 16.53 -32.48 -3.66
N GLY A 439 15.78 -33.52 -3.29
CA GLY A 439 16.32 -34.69 -2.61
C GLY A 439 16.75 -34.48 -1.16
N ASN A 440 16.57 -33.28 -0.60
CA ASN A 440 16.83 -33.03 0.82
C ASN A 440 15.69 -33.60 1.68
N ASP A 441 16.06 -34.29 2.76
CA ASP A 441 15.16 -34.96 3.71
C ASP A 441 14.96 -34.17 5.02
N GLY A 442 15.44 -32.92 5.07
CA GLY A 442 15.38 -32.04 6.24
C GLY A 442 16.52 -32.25 7.23
N LYS A 443 17.39 -33.24 7.01
CA LYS A 443 18.58 -33.51 7.85
C LYS A 443 19.87 -33.08 7.18
N THR A 444 19.89 -33.10 5.85
CA THR A 444 21.03 -32.66 5.07
C THR A 444 21.12 -31.14 5.08
N SER A 445 22.30 -30.60 5.38
CA SER A 445 22.49 -29.15 5.37
C SER A 445 22.42 -28.58 3.95
N ILE A 446 21.88 -27.37 3.85
CA ILE A 446 21.90 -26.59 2.61
C ILE A 446 23.06 -25.62 2.78
N GLU A 447 24.20 -25.94 2.18
CA GLU A 447 25.47 -25.30 2.48
C GLU A 447 25.75 -25.31 4.00
N GLN A 448 25.97 -24.15 4.62
CA GLN A 448 26.15 -24.00 6.07
C GLN A 448 24.84 -23.74 6.83
N CYS A 449 23.70 -23.74 6.16
CA CYS A 449 22.41 -23.73 6.84
C CYS A 449 22.03 -25.15 7.25
N HIS A 450 21.99 -25.37 8.56
CA HIS A 450 21.72 -26.66 9.16
C HIS A 450 20.29 -26.78 9.68
N GLU A 451 19.84 -28.02 9.90
CA GLU A 451 18.60 -28.25 10.62
C GLU A 451 18.64 -27.63 12.04
N LYS A 452 17.48 -27.16 12.49
CA LYS A 452 17.40 -26.36 13.73
C LYS A 452 17.82 -27.12 14.99
N TYR A 453 17.66 -28.45 14.98
CA TYR A 453 18.04 -29.35 16.07
C TYR A 453 19.26 -30.21 15.76
N LYS A 454 20.19 -29.74 14.90
CA LYS A 454 21.42 -30.46 14.54
C LYS A 454 22.20 -30.96 15.77
N ASP A 455 22.27 -30.12 16.80
CA ASP A 455 23.00 -30.43 18.05
C ASP A 455 22.11 -31.12 19.10
N GLY A 456 20.90 -31.56 18.73
CA GLY A 456 19.88 -32.08 19.65
C GLY A 456 18.88 -31.02 20.11
N LYS A 457 17.67 -31.47 20.46
CA LYS A 457 16.57 -30.58 20.87
C LYS A 457 16.87 -29.83 22.16
N ASP A 458 17.53 -30.49 23.11
CA ASP A 458 17.89 -29.91 24.42
C ASP A 458 18.99 -28.84 24.31
N ASN A 459 19.75 -28.85 23.21
CA ASN A 459 20.79 -27.87 22.93
C ASN A 459 20.29 -26.71 22.06
N TYR A 460 18.98 -26.62 21.81
CA TYR A 460 18.40 -25.46 21.15
C TYR A 460 18.47 -24.24 22.07
N PRO A 461 18.95 -23.08 21.60
CA PRO A 461 19.23 -21.96 22.48
C PRO A 461 17.96 -21.42 23.15
N GLY A 462 18.11 -20.90 24.36
CA GLY A 462 17.11 -20.05 25.00
C GLY A 462 17.15 -18.62 24.48
N TRP A 463 16.29 -17.75 25.03
CA TRP A 463 16.39 -16.31 24.77
C TRP A 463 17.73 -15.78 25.26
N LYS A 464 18.42 -15.04 24.40
CA LYS A 464 19.72 -14.45 24.73
C LYS A 464 19.51 -12.96 25.04
N CYS A 465 19.61 -12.60 26.31
CA CYS A 465 19.49 -11.23 26.80
C CYS A 465 20.87 -10.76 27.30
N GLY A 466 21.13 -9.45 27.27
CA GLY A 466 22.38 -8.87 27.76
C GLY A 466 22.95 -7.87 26.76
N GLU A 467 23.38 -6.71 27.26
CA GLU A 467 23.82 -5.56 26.46
C GLU A 467 24.98 -5.89 25.52
N GLU A 468 25.84 -6.85 25.90
CA GLU A 468 26.97 -7.29 25.10
C GLU A 468 26.59 -7.99 23.78
N ASN A 469 25.31 -8.35 23.62
CA ASN A 469 24.80 -9.05 22.44
C ASN A 469 24.07 -8.13 21.44
N PHE A 470 23.92 -6.84 21.78
CA PHE A 470 23.16 -5.87 20.98
C PHE A 470 23.97 -4.62 20.71
N LYS A 471 23.44 -3.75 19.84
CA LYS A 471 24.05 -2.44 19.57
C LYS A 471 24.02 -1.60 20.85
N ALA A 472 25.05 -0.78 21.07
CA ALA A 472 25.14 0.09 22.23
C ALA A 472 23.93 1.03 22.29
N GLY A 473 23.27 1.09 23.46
CA GLY A 473 22.04 1.88 23.69
C GLY A 473 20.75 1.06 23.75
N GLU A 474 20.77 -0.21 23.35
CA GLU A 474 19.58 -1.10 23.36
C GLU A 474 19.40 -1.83 24.69
N HIS A 475 19.22 -1.08 25.78
CA HIS A 475 19.07 -1.62 27.13
C HIS A 475 17.80 -2.49 27.26
N GLY A 476 17.95 -3.72 27.73
CA GLY A 476 16.83 -4.65 27.97
C GLY A 476 16.42 -5.52 26.78
N ALA A 477 17.12 -5.45 25.64
CA ALA A 477 16.85 -6.28 24.48
C ALA A 477 17.15 -7.78 24.73
N CYS A 478 16.35 -8.65 24.10
CA CYS A 478 16.49 -10.10 24.15
C CYS A 478 16.30 -10.70 22.75
N MET A 479 17.24 -11.54 22.31
CA MET A 479 17.25 -12.14 20.98
C MET A 479 16.55 -13.49 21.02
N PRO A 480 15.48 -13.70 20.24
CA PRO A 480 14.77 -14.98 20.25
C PRO A 480 15.66 -16.11 19.71
N PRO A 481 15.50 -17.35 20.21
CA PRO A 481 16.21 -18.53 19.70
C PRO A 481 16.16 -18.69 18.19
N ARG A 482 15.01 -18.34 17.60
CA ARG A 482 14.77 -18.36 16.15
C ARG A 482 15.73 -17.43 15.41
N ARG A 483 15.91 -16.18 15.88
CA ARG A 483 16.83 -15.20 15.29
C ARG A 483 18.28 -15.61 15.43
N GLN A 484 18.64 -16.22 16.57
CA GLN A 484 19.99 -16.73 16.82
C GLN A 484 20.39 -17.86 15.86
N LYS A 485 19.42 -18.68 15.45
CA LYS A 485 19.61 -19.81 14.51
C LYS A 485 19.10 -19.49 13.10
N LEU A 486 18.94 -18.21 12.73
CA LEU A 486 18.47 -17.77 11.42
C LEU A 486 19.51 -18.10 10.33
N CYS A 487 19.08 -18.67 9.21
CA CYS A 487 19.94 -18.99 8.08
C CYS A 487 20.34 -17.71 7.32
N ILE A 488 21.55 -17.22 7.53
CA ILE A 488 22.07 -16.04 6.83
C ILE A 488 23.34 -16.34 6.03
N HIS A 489 23.65 -17.62 5.80
CA HIS A 489 24.90 -18.05 5.16
C HIS A 489 25.15 -17.33 3.82
N PHE A 490 24.15 -17.30 2.94
CA PHE A 490 24.29 -16.66 1.62
C PHE A 490 24.44 -15.14 1.70
N LEU A 491 24.14 -14.51 2.85
CA LEU A 491 24.25 -13.07 3.08
C LEU A 491 25.50 -12.68 3.90
N ALA A 492 26.05 -13.62 4.68
CA ALA A 492 27.03 -13.32 5.72
C ALA A 492 28.35 -14.10 5.58
N ASP A 493 28.39 -15.16 4.77
CA ASP A 493 29.62 -15.91 4.53
C ASP A 493 30.60 -15.10 3.69
N LYS A 494 31.89 -15.14 4.04
CA LYS A 494 32.93 -14.33 3.39
C LYS A 494 33.06 -14.65 1.90
N ASN A 495 32.90 -15.91 1.50
CA ASN A 495 33.00 -16.31 0.10
C ASN A 495 31.73 -15.94 -0.67
N GLU A 496 30.58 -15.99 -0.02
CA GLU A 496 29.30 -15.58 -0.62
C GLU A 496 29.24 -14.07 -0.82
N ILE A 497 29.63 -13.27 0.18
CA ILE A 497 29.70 -11.81 0.09
C ILE A 497 30.59 -11.37 -1.07
N GLN A 498 31.75 -12.02 -1.27
CA GLN A 498 32.64 -11.71 -2.39
C GLN A 498 32.01 -11.98 -3.76
N ARG A 499 31.00 -12.86 -3.84
CA ARG A 499 30.30 -13.19 -5.08
C ARG A 499 29.14 -12.22 -5.37
N ILE A 500 28.65 -11.51 -4.35
CA ILE A 500 27.56 -10.53 -4.47
C ILE A 500 28.15 -9.19 -4.94
N ASP A 501 28.21 -9.02 -6.26
CA ASP A 501 28.71 -7.82 -6.93
C ASP A 501 27.61 -6.96 -7.57
N ASN A 502 26.35 -7.40 -7.51
CA ASN A 502 25.19 -6.71 -8.06
C ASN A 502 23.89 -7.08 -7.35
N GLN A 503 22.82 -6.33 -7.65
CA GLN A 503 21.51 -6.47 -7.03
C GLN A 503 20.84 -7.83 -7.32
N ASP A 504 21.01 -8.39 -8.51
CA ASP A 504 20.43 -9.70 -8.86
C ASP A 504 21.03 -10.82 -8.00
N LYS A 505 22.34 -10.79 -7.79
CA LYS A 505 23.03 -11.77 -6.93
C LYS A 505 22.68 -11.57 -5.46
N LEU A 506 22.49 -10.33 -5.01
CA LEU A 506 21.99 -10.05 -3.66
C LEU A 506 20.58 -10.60 -3.47
N ARG A 507 19.69 -10.35 -4.44
CA ARG A 507 18.33 -10.90 -4.47
C ARG A 507 18.33 -12.42 -4.44
N GLU A 508 19.19 -13.06 -5.25
CA GLU A 508 19.35 -14.51 -5.26
C GLU A 508 19.82 -15.05 -3.88
N ALA A 509 20.79 -14.39 -3.24
CA ALA A 509 21.27 -14.74 -1.92
C ALA A 509 20.18 -14.62 -0.82
N PHE A 510 19.34 -13.59 -0.90
CA PHE A 510 18.17 -13.44 -0.03
C PHE A 510 17.15 -14.56 -0.24
N ILE A 511 16.83 -14.88 -1.49
CA ILE A 511 15.90 -15.97 -1.84
C ILE A 511 16.43 -17.30 -1.31
N LYS A 512 17.72 -17.60 -1.52
CA LYS A 512 18.37 -18.82 -1.01
C LYS A 512 18.33 -18.91 0.52
N SER A 513 18.63 -17.80 1.21
CA SER A 513 18.58 -17.73 2.67
C SER A 513 17.17 -17.97 3.20
N ALA A 514 16.18 -17.26 2.68
CA ALA A 514 14.78 -17.37 3.09
C ALA A 514 14.20 -18.76 2.78
N ALA A 515 14.55 -19.36 1.64
CA ALA A 515 14.13 -20.71 1.27
C ALA A 515 14.70 -21.76 2.23
N ALA A 516 16.02 -21.73 2.48
CA ALA A 516 16.65 -22.66 3.42
C ALA A 516 16.12 -22.49 4.85
N GLU A 517 15.90 -21.25 5.29
CA GLU A 517 15.29 -20.97 6.59
C GLU A 517 13.88 -21.54 6.72
N THR A 518 13.03 -21.26 5.73
CA THR A 518 11.64 -21.72 5.71
C THR A 518 11.60 -23.25 5.72
N TYR A 519 12.46 -23.88 4.93
CA TYR A 519 12.59 -25.33 4.85
C TYR A 519 12.96 -25.94 6.21
N PHE A 520 14.06 -25.52 6.84
CA PHE A 520 14.46 -26.07 8.14
C PHE A 520 13.52 -25.70 9.29
N SER A 521 12.90 -24.52 9.23
CA SER A 521 11.87 -24.12 10.20
C SER A 521 10.62 -25.01 10.08
N TRP A 522 10.22 -25.42 8.88
CA TRP A 522 9.13 -26.39 8.70
C TRP A 522 9.46 -27.75 9.32
N TYR A 523 10.67 -28.26 9.12
CA TYR A 523 11.10 -29.51 9.75
C TYR A 523 11.16 -29.43 11.27
N LYS A 524 11.63 -28.30 11.82
CA LYS A 524 11.56 -28.04 13.27
C LYS A 524 10.12 -28.06 13.75
N TYR A 525 9.22 -27.36 13.06
CA TYR A 525 7.81 -27.30 13.41
C TYR A 525 7.16 -28.69 13.40
N LYS A 526 7.45 -29.53 12.41
CA LYS A 526 7.01 -30.94 12.41
C LYS A 526 7.54 -31.71 13.62
N LYS A 527 8.85 -31.60 13.92
CA LYS A 527 9.46 -32.26 15.09
C LYS A 527 8.84 -31.81 16.42
N ASP A 528 8.48 -30.54 16.54
CA ASP A 528 7.81 -30.01 17.74
C ASP A 528 6.37 -30.48 17.90
N ASN A 529 5.74 -30.85 16.80
CA ASN A 529 4.38 -31.40 16.76
C ASN A 529 4.39 -32.92 16.55
N ASN A 530 5.36 -33.63 17.16
CA ASN A 530 5.46 -35.09 17.15
C ASN A 530 5.51 -35.73 15.76
N ASN A 531 6.02 -35.02 14.75
CA ASN A 531 6.02 -35.43 13.34
C ASN A 531 4.64 -35.84 12.81
N ASP A 532 3.58 -35.14 13.23
CA ASP A 532 2.22 -35.39 12.75
C ASP A 532 2.16 -35.39 11.21
N THR A 533 1.81 -36.55 10.65
CA THR A 533 1.70 -36.78 9.20
C THR A 533 0.63 -35.90 8.55
N ASN A 534 -0.35 -35.43 9.32
CA ASN A 534 -1.42 -34.54 8.85
C ASN A 534 -0.85 -33.15 8.45
N LEU A 535 0.19 -32.67 9.14
CA LEU A 535 0.78 -31.35 8.85
C LEU A 535 1.34 -31.26 7.43
N GLN A 536 1.97 -32.33 6.94
CA GLN A 536 2.53 -32.38 5.59
C GLN A 536 1.42 -32.41 4.53
N SER A 537 0.37 -33.20 4.74
CA SER A 537 -0.80 -33.25 3.86
C SER A 537 -1.57 -31.92 3.82
N GLN A 538 -1.68 -31.22 4.96
CA GLN A 538 -2.25 -29.87 5.01
C GLN A 538 -1.43 -28.87 4.19
N LEU A 539 -0.11 -28.90 4.30
CA LEU A 539 0.77 -28.02 3.54
C LEU A 539 0.61 -28.26 2.02
N GLU A 540 0.60 -29.53 1.58
CA GLU A 540 0.44 -29.93 0.18
C GLU A 540 -0.92 -29.53 -0.41
N THR A 541 -1.95 -29.43 0.41
CA THR A 541 -3.28 -28.90 0.02
C THR A 541 -3.38 -27.37 0.11
N GLY A 542 -2.28 -26.68 0.43
CA GLY A 542 -2.20 -25.22 0.52
C GLY A 542 -2.66 -24.65 1.88
N LYS A 543 -2.94 -25.49 2.88
CA LYS A 543 -3.31 -25.07 4.23
C LYS A 543 -2.09 -25.04 5.14
N ILE A 544 -1.58 -23.83 5.37
CA ILE A 544 -0.44 -23.62 6.30
C ILE A 544 -0.97 -23.44 7.73
N PRO A 545 -0.42 -24.14 8.75
CA PRO A 545 -0.78 -23.94 10.16
C PRO A 545 -0.53 -22.51 10.63
N ASP A 546 -1.46 -21.92 11.39
CA ASP A 546 -1.37 -20.51 11.80
C ASP A 546 -0.19 -20.23 12.73
N ASP A 547 0.17 -21.17 13.59
CA ASP A 547 1.36 -21.05 14.44
C ASP A 547 2.65 -21.04 13.62
N PHE A 548 2.71 -21.87 12.56
CA PHE A 548 3.86 -21.85 11.64
C PHE A 548 3.91 -20.55 10.85
N LYS A 549 2.78 -20.04 10.35
CA LYS A 549 2.71 -18.71 9.69
C LYS A 549 3.24 -17.61 10.61
N ARG A 550 2.84 -17.62 11.90
CA ARG A 550 3.30 -16.64 12.88
C ARG A 550 4.83 -16.66 13.04
N ILE A 551 5.44 -17.85 13.11
CA ILE A 551 6.90 -18.00 13.14
C ILE A 551 7.54 -17.42 11.87
N MET A 552 6.93 -17.63 10.71
CA MET A 552 7.41 -17.10 9.44
C MET A 552 7.26 -15.58 9.33
N PHE A 553 6.21 -14.97 9.91
CA PHE A 553 6.10 -13.51 9.96
C PHE A 553 7.23 -12.86 10.74
N TYR A 554 7.61 -13.41 11.91
CA TYR A 554 8.77 -12.90 12.65
C TYR A 554 10.09 -13.14 11.90
N THR A 555 10.19 -14.24 11.17
CA THR A 555 11.37 -14.55 10.35
C THR A 555 11.52 -13.61 9.17
N PHE A 556 10.41 -13.31 8.51
CA PHE A 556 10.35 -12.32 7.45
C PHE A 556 10.73 -10.93 7.98
N GLY A 557 10.20 -10.54 9.15
CA GLY A 557 10.59 -9.31 9.83
C GLY A 557 12.10 -9.23 10.07
N ASP A 558 12.71 -10.31 10.60
CA ASP A 558 14.16 -10.35 10.80
C ASP A 558 14.96 -10.19 9.50
N TYR A 559 14.56 -10.86 8.41
CA TYR A 559 15.25 -10.71 7.12
C TYR A 559 15.11 -9.30 6.55
N ARG A 560 13.93 -8.71 6.67
CA ARG A 560 13.70 -7.32 6.29
C ARG A 560 14.62 -6.40 7.09
N ASP A 561 14.65 -6.55 8.42
CA ASP A 561 15.47 -5.72 9.31
C ASP A 561 16.98 -5.98 9.16
N ILE A 562 17.40 -7.08 8.50
CA ILE A 562 18.81 -7.31 8.10
C ILE A 562 19.14 -6.59 6.79
N CYS A 563 18.14 -6.38 5.92
CA CYS A 563 18.31 -5.73 4.63
C CYS A 563 18.31 -4.19 4.73
N LEU A 564 17.63 -3.66 5.75
CA LEU A 564 17.57 -2.24 6.11
C LEU A 564 18.75 -1.87 7.02
#